data_AF-A0A9Q5SGF9-F1
#
_entry.id   AF-A0A9Q5SGF9-F1
#
_cell.length_a   1.000
_cell.length_b   1.000
_cell.length_c   1.000
_cell.angle_alpha   90.00
_cell.angle_beta   90.00
_cell.angle_gamma   90.00
#
_symmetry.space_group_name_H-M   'P 1'
#
loop_
_entity.id
_entity.type
_entity.pdbx_description
1 polymer ?
#
loop_
_entity_poly.entity_id
_entity_poly.type
_entity_poly.pdbx_seq_one_letter_code
_entity_poly.pdbx_strand_id
1 'polypeptide(L)'
;MTFESKYLIRWGIPGWVLILWVAFAVLLLKGINPIEADLSQMSKSLGLLVSLAVVGVPLGYVMHQLYFGVAWVMNKSRNFDEIKNITAKKYPKKGGWGKDKNSDYFHCEFVWHRVLLNQDSETRTYIEGRYRHLLGTTHALGSLFISSLIALVITAFIVFTHLSSFMDNYYFWIGLAIQLVVFLATMVNYKYYSDNVRVFQLKMLKEYI
;
A
#
# COMPACT_ATOMS: atom_id res chain seq x y z
N MET A 1 -19.37 0.41 -18.12
CA MET A 1 -18.50 -0.29 -17.13
C MET A 1 -19.10 -0.07 -15.76
N THR A 2 -19.42 -1.15 -15.04
CA THR A 2 -19.84 -1.07 -13.63
C THR A 2 -18.61 -0.85 -12.77
N PHE A 3 -18.60 0.21 -11.97
CA PHE A 3 -17.52 0.49 -11.03
C PHE A 3 -17.55 -0.55 -9.91
N GLU A 4 -16.51 -1.38 -9.81
CA GLU A 4 -16.43 -2.39 -8.76
C GLU A 4 -15.98 -1.75 -7.44
N SER A 5 -16.76 -1.95 -6.37
CA SER A 5 -16.53 -1.34 -5.05
C SER A 5 -15.14 -1.61 -4.46
N LYS A 6 -14.49 -2.69 -4.89
CA LYS A 6 -13.11 -3.03 -4.50
C LYS A 6 -12.08 -1.96 -4.90
N TYR A 7 -12.33 -1.19 -5.96
CA TYR A 7 -11.44 -0.08 -6.35
C TYR A 7 -11.61 1.13 -5.45
N LEU A 8 -12.84 1.42 -4.99
CA LEU A 8 -13.09 2.47 -4.00
C LEU A 8 -12.37 2.19 -2.68
N ILE A 9 -12.41 0.94 -2.22
CA ILE A 9 -11.75 0.54 -0.98
C ILE A 9 -10.23 0.61 -1.15
N ARG A 10 -9.69 0.12 -2.28
CA ARG A 10 -8.24 0.08 -2.53
C ARG A 10 -7.63 1.46 -2.77
N TRP A 11 -8.38 2.41 -3.36
CA TRP A 11 -7.87 3.74 -3.69
C TRP A 11 -8.41 4.84 -2.78
N GLY A 12 -9.61 4.72 -2.23
CA GLY A 12 -10.21 5.71 -1.34
C GLY A 12 -9.60 5.69 0.06
N ILE A 13 -9.45 4.51 0.68
CA ILE A 13 -8.96 4.39 2.06
C ILE A 13 -7.60 5.06 2.26
N PRO A 14 -6.56 4.82 1.42
CA PRO A 14 -5.29 5.50 1.57
C PRO A 14 -5.43 7.03 1.51
N GLY A 15 -6.26 7.57 0.60
CA GLY A 15 -6.45 9.02 0.53
C GLY A 15 -7.21 9.58 1.73
N TRP A 16 -8.25 8.88 2.20
CA TRP A 16 -8.99 9.30 3.40
C TRP A 16 -8.14 9.29 4.65
N VAL A 17 -7.26 8.29 4.80
CA VAL A 17 -6.32 8.24 5.94
C VAL A 17 -5.38 9.44 5.93
N LEU A 18 -4.84 9.81 4.76
CA LEU A 18 -4.00 11.00 4.63
C LEU A 18 -4.76 12.28 4.99
N ILE A 19 -5.95 12.46 4.40
CA ILE A 19 -6.80 13.62 4.65
C ILE A 19 -7.15 13.71 6.14
N LEU A 20 -7.56 12.60 6.75
CA LEU A 20 -8.00 12.55 8.15
C LEU A 20 -6.88 13.00 9.08
N TRP A 21 -5.66 12.48 8.91
CA TRP A 21 -4.55 12.85 9.80
C TRP A 21 -4.09 14.29 9.60
N VAL A 22 -4.03 14.77 8.36
CA VAL A 22 -3.67 16.16 8.07
C VAL A 22 -4.74 17.11 8.61
N ALA A 23 -6.02 16.82 8.39
CA ALA A 23 -7.12 17.61 8.91
C ALA A 23 -7.11 17.63 10.45
N PHE A 24 -6.89 16.47 11.08
CA PHE A 24 -6.78 16.36 12.54
C PHE A 24 -5.66 17.25 13.10
N ALA A 25 -4.46 17.18 12.51
CA ALA A 25 -3.33 18.02 12.93
C ALA A 25 -3.62 19.53 12.76
N VAL A 26 -4.26 19.92 11.65
CA VAL A 26 -4.64 21.32 11.40
C VAL A 26 -5.73 21.83 12.33
N LEU A 27 -6.70 20.99 12.70
CA LEU A 27 -7.76 21.36 13.65
C LEU A 27 -7.17 21.62 15.04
N LEU A 28 -6.28 20.74 15.50
CA LEU A 28 -5.60 20.92 16.77
C LEU A 28 -4.72 22.17 16.77
N LEU A 29 -4.02 22.46 15.65
CA LEU A 29 -3.24 23.69 15.51
C LEU A 29 -4.10 24.95 15.69
N LYS A 30 -5.35 24.92 15.20
CA LYS A 30 -6.31 26.02 15.33
C LYS A 30 -6.98 26.08 16.70
N GLY A 31 -6.63 25.19 17.63
CA GLY A 31 -7.26 25.09 18.95
C GLY A 31 -8.71 24.60 18.90
N ILE A 32 -9.14 23.99 17.78
CA ILE A 32 -10.50 23.45 17.65
C ILE A 32 -10.52 22.09 18.34
N ASN A 33 -11.32 21.96 19.40
CA ASN A 33 -11.53 20.68 20.06
C ASN A 33 -12.39 19.77 19.15
N PRO A 34 -11.87 18.62 18.68
CA PRO A 34 -12.61 17.74 17.78
C PRO A 34 -13.85 17.08 18.43
N ILE A 35 -13.97 17.11 19.76
CA ILE A 35 -15.08 16.49 20.51
C ILE A 35 -16.22 17.47 20.76
N GLU A 36 -15.94 18.78 20.85
CA GLU A 36 -16.92 19.82 21.20
C GLU A 36 -17.52 20.51 19.96
N ALA A 37 -17.32 19.93 18.77
CA ALA A 37 -17.84 20.51 17.52
C ALA A 37 -19.37 20.62 17.56
N ASP A 38 -19.88 21.84 17.37
CA ASP A 38 -21.30 22.17 17.42
C ASP A 38 -22.09 21.39 16.34
N LEU A 39 -23.03 20.56 16.78
CA LEU A 39 -23.94 19.76 15.94
C LEU A 39 -24.79 20.63 14.99
N SER A 40 -24.96 21.92 15.27
CA SER A 40 -25.66 22.86 14.38
C SER A 40 -24.94 23.09 13.04
N GLN A 41 -23.62 22.86 13.01
CA GLN A 41 -22.79 22.96 11.80
C GLN A 41 -22.72 21.64 11.01
N MET A 42 -23.41 20.59 11.48
CA MET A 42 -23.31 19.24 10.92
C MET A 42 -23.76 19.16 9.45
N SER A 43 -24.68 20.03 8.99
CA SER A 43 -25.06 20.11 7.57
C SER A 43 -23.94 20.63 6.68
N LYS A 44 -23.18 21.63 7.14
CA LYS A 44 -21.97 22.13 6.46
C LYS A 44 -20.83 21.11 6.56
N SER A 45 -20.72 20.44 7.70
CA SER A 45 -19.77 19.34 7.93
C SER A 45 -20.05 18.13 7.04
N LEU A 46 -21.31 17.83 6.74
CA LEU A 46 -21.71 16.74 5.84
C LEU A 46 -21.27 17.02 4.39
N GLY A 47 -21.46 18.25 3.90
CA GLY A 47 -20.97 18.67 2.59
C GLY A 47 -19.44 18.59 2.49
N LEU A 48 -18.73 18.96 3.56
CA LEU A 48 -17.29 18.81 3.68
C LEU A 48 -16.87 17.33 3.67
N LEU A 49 -17.52 16.47 4.45
CA LEU A 49 -17.25 15.03 4.51
C LEU A 49 -17.46 14.35 3.16
N VAL A 50 -18.55 14.67 2.45
CA VAL A 50 -18.80 14.16 1.09
C VAL A 50 -17.72 14.64 0.13
N SER A 51 -17.32 15.91 0.21
CA SER A 51 -16.26 16.46 -0.64
C SER A 51 -14.91 15.79 -0.37
N LEU A 52 -14.54 15.59 0.89
CA LEU A 52 -13.31 14.88 1.30
C LEU A 52 -13.36 13.41 0.92
N ALA A 53 -14.54 12.78 0.94
CA ALA A 53 -14.73 11.42 0.47
C ALA A 53 -14.44 11.30 -1.03
N VAL A 54 -14.93 12.24 -1.84
CA VAL A 54 -14.66 12.30 -3.29
C VAL A 54 -13.18 12.58 -3.56
N VAL A 55 -12.57 13.56 -2.88
CA VAL A 55 -11.15 13.92 -3.06
C VAL A 55 -10.20 12.82 -2.62
N GLY A 56 -10.58 12.02 -1.62
CA GLY A 56 -9.74 10.93 -1.15
C GLY A 56 -9.48 9.84 -2.19
N VAL A 57 -10.40 9.62 -3.14
CA VAL A 57 -10.22 8.58 -4.17
C VAL A 57 -9.08 8.93 -5.14
N PRO A 58 -9.05 10.12 -5.79
CA PRO A 58 -7.88 10.57 -6.55
C PRO A 58 -6.60 10.59 -5.72
N LEU A 59 -6.67 11.08 -4.48
CA LEU A 59 -5.49 11.19 -3.62
C LEU A 59 -4.87 9.83 -3.33
N GLY A 60 -5.69 8.83 -2.97
CA GLY A 60 -5.16 7.50 -2.72
C GLY A 60 -4.81 6.72 -3.99
N TYR A 61 -5.33 7.09 -5.16
CA TYR A 61 -4.75 6.65 -6.43
C TYR A 61 -3.34 7.20 -6.61
N VAL A 62 -3.08 8.47 -6.30
CA VAL A 62 -1.70 9.03 -6.31
C VAL A 62 -0.81 8.28 -5.32
N MET A 63 -1.29 7.99 -4.10
CA MET A 63 -0.53 7.18 -3.13
C MET A 63 -0.19 5.79 -3.67
N HIS A 64 -1.14 5.16 -4.39
CA HIS A 64 -0.91 3.88 -5.05
C HIS A 64 0.16 3.99 -6.13
N GLN A 65 0.16 5.05 -6.95
CA GLN A 65 1.20 5.27 -7.97
C GLN A 65 2.57 5.52 -7.36
N LEU A 66 2.65 6.32 -6.29
CA LEU A 66 3.89 6.55 -5.55
C LEU A 66 4.44 5.25 -4.99
N TYR A 67 3.59 4.46 -4.33
CA TYR A 67 3.95 3.12 -3.85
C TYR A 67 4.48 2.24 -4.98
N PHE A 68 3.78 2.19 -6.13
CA PHE A 68 4.20 1.37 -7.26
C PHE A 68 5.56 1.83 -7.82
N GLY A 69 5.75 3.14 -7.99
CA GLY A 69 7.03 3.71 -8.42
C GLY A 69 8.18 3.33 -7.49
N VAL A 70 8.03 3.54 -6.18
CA VAL A 70 9.09 3.28 -5.19
C VAL A 70 9.34 1.78 -5.03
N ALA A 71 8.29 0.99 -4.77
CA ALA A 71 8.43 -0.41 -4.38
C ALA A 71 8.59 -1.38 -5.57
N TRP A 72 8.14 -1.00 -6.77
CA TRP A 72 8.18 -1.86 -7.95
C TRP A 72 9.12 -1.39 -9.06
N VAL A 73 9.18 -0.10 -9.34
CA VAL A 73 10.02 0.41 -10.43
C VAL A 73 11.45 0.71 -9.93
N MET A 74 11.58 1.37 -8.78
CA MET A 74 12.88 1.82 -8.25
C MET A 74 13.56 0.78 -7.36
N ASN A 75 12.82 -0.21 -6.86
CA ASN A 75 13.35 -1.19 -5.91
C ASN A 75 14.25 -2.24 -6.59
N LYS A 76 15.56 -1.95 -6.63
CA LYS A 76 16.61 -2.86 -7.07
C LYS A 76 17.07 -3.84 -5.97
N SER A 77 16.50 -3.84 -4.77
CA SER A 77 16.94 -4.74 -3.69
C SER A 77 16.19 -6.07 -3.67
N ARG A 78 15.34 -6.34 -4.66
CA ARG A 78 14.62 -7.61 -4.79
C ARG A 78 15.60 -8.77 -4.98
N ASN A 79 15.58 -9.72 -4.05
CA ASN A 79 16.37 -10.93 -4.16
C ASN A 79 15.56 -11.98 -4.95
N PHE A 80 16.10 -12.36 -6.11
CA PHE A 80 15.54 -13.41 -6.97
C PHE A 80 16.40 -14.67 -7.02
N ASP A 81 17.40 -14.79 -6.17
CA ASP A 81 18.38 -15.88 -6.23
C ASP A 81 17.71 -17.25 -6.13
N GLU A 82 16.72 -17.37 -5.24
CA GLU A 82 15.98 -18.63 -5.07
C GLU A 82 15.11 -18.96 -6.29
N ILE A 83 14.39 -17.98 -6.84
CA ILE A 83 13.58 -18.16 -8.06
C ILE A 83 14.50 -18.50 -9.24
N LYS A 84 15.62 -17.79 -9.38
CA LYS A 84 16.66 -18.06 -10.38
C LYS A 84 17.16 -19.50 -10.28
N ASN A 85 17.46 -20.02 -9.09
CA ASN A 85 17.99 -21.37 -8.92
C ASN A 85 17.01 -22.45 -9.41
N ILE A 86 15.71 -22.24 -9.19
CA ILE A 86 14.65 -23.15 -9.67
C ILE A 86 14.46 -23.01 -11.19
N THR A 87 14.39 -21.77 -11.67
CA THR A 87 14.01 -21.47 -13.05
C THR A 87 15.14 -21.67 -14.05
N ALA A 88 16.40 -21.44 -13.66
CA ALA A 88 17.54 -21.43 -14.58
C ALA A 88 17.79 -22.78 -15.28
N LYS A 89 17.42 -23.90 -14.65
CA LYS A 89 17.60 -25.24 -15.22
C LYS A 89 16.67 -25.49 -16.42
N LYS A 90 15.39 -25.09 -16.31
CA LYS A 90 14.36 -25.34 -17.34
C LYS A 90 14.16 -24.14 -18.28
N TYR A 91 14.41 -22.93 -17.78
CA TYR A 91 14.18 -21.66 -18.47
C TYR A 91 15.40 -20.73 -18.35
N PRO A 92 16.53 -21.05 -19.02
CA PRO A 92 17.72 -20.23 -18.98
C PRO A 92 17.48 -18.85 -19.61
N LYS A 93 17.99 -17.80 -18.96
CA LYS A 93 17.89 -16.43 -19.44
C LYS A 93 19.00 -16.12 -20.45
N LYS A 94 18.62 -15.67 -21.66
CA LYS A 94 19.57 -15.17 -22.67
C LYS A 94 20.28 -13.92 -22.14
N GLY A 95 21.61 -13.90 -22.13
CA GLY A 95 22.42 -12.79 -21.61
C GLY A 95 22.92 -12.96 -20.17
N GLY A 96 22.47 -14.00 -19.46
CA GLY A 96 22.88 -14.32 -18.10
C GLY A 96 22.11 -13.55 -17.02
N TRP A 97 22.22 -14.03 -15.78
CA TRP A 97 21.59 -13.44 -14.60
C TRP A 97 22.50 -12.43 -13.91
N GLY A 98 21.94 -11.47 -13.19
CA GLY A 98 22.66 -10.56 -12.30
C GLY A 98 23.23 -9.29 -12.96
N LYS A 99 23.20 -9.20 -14.30
CA LYS A 99 23.63 -7.99 -15.04
C LYS A 99 22.63 -6.85 -14.91
N ASP A 100 21.34 -7.16 -15.01
CA ASP A 100 20.25 -6.20 -14.85
C ASP A 100 19.11 -6.86 -14.04
N LYS A 101 18.87 -6.32 -12.85
CA LYS A 101 17.85 -6.81 -11.92
C LYS A 101 16.43 -6.63 -12.45
N ASN A 102 16.18 -5.61 -13.28
CA ASN A 102 14.87 -5.42 -13.88
C ASN A 102 14.62 -6.48 -14.95
N SER A 103 15.60 -6.71 -15.82
CA SER A 103 15.56 -7.81 -16.78
C SER A 103 15.46 -9.19 -16.10
N ASP A 104 16.14 -9.40 -14.98
CA ASP A 104 16.01 -10.64 -14.18
C ASP A 104 14.58 -10.79 -13.65
N TYR A 105 13.99 -9.73 -13.10
CA TYR A 105 12.62 -9.71 -12.60
C TYR A 105 11.61 -10.06 -13.71
N PHE A 106 11.69 -9.38 -14.87
CA PHE A 106 10.77 -9.65 -15.98
C PHE A 106 10.92 -11.06 -16.55
N HIS A 107 12.13 -11.62 -16.53
CA HIS A 107 12.33 -13.03 -16.89
C HIS A 107 11.64 -13.98 -15.89
N CYS A 108 11.72 -13.69 -14.59
CA CYS A 108 10.99 -14.45 -13.56
C CYS A 108 9.46 -14.37 -13.79
N GLU A 109 8.92 -13.19 -14.08
CA GLU A 109 7.49 -13.01 -14.40
C GLU A 109 7.08 -13.78 -15.66
N PHE A 110 7.93 -13.79 -16.69
CA PHE A 110 7.71 -14.61 -17.88
C PHE A 110 7.63 -16.10 -17.54
N VAL A 111 8.58 -16.62 -16.76
CA VAL A 111 8.58 -18.03 -16.35
C VAL A 111 7.36 -18.36 -15.49
N TRP A 112 6.99 -17.48 -14.56
CA TRP A 112 5.77 -17.60 -13.77
C TRP A 112 4.53 -17.75 -14.66
N HIS A 113 4.37 -16.87 -15.64
CA HIS A 113 3.27 -16.94 -16.59
C HIS A 113 3.28 -18.24 -17.42
N ARG A 114 4.45 -18.68 -17.89
CA ARG A 114 4.60 -19.94 -18.63
C ARG A 114 4.18 -21.17 -17.82
N VAL A 115 4.50 -21.19 -16.53
CA VAL A 115 4.10 -22.28 -15.63
C VAL A 115 2.58 -22.34 -15.49
N LEU A 116 1.91 -21.18 -15.34
CA LEU A 116 0.45 -21.11 -15.26
C LEU A 116 -0.23 -21.60 -16.54
N LEU A 117 0.31 -21.27 -17.72
CA LEU A 117 -0.25 -21.71 -19.00
C LEU A 117 -0.22 -23.23 -19.21
N ASN A 118 0.70 -23.93 -18.54
CA ASN A 118 0.83 -25.38 -18.65
C ASN A 118 -0.08 -26.15 -17.67
N GLN A 119 -0.79 -25.46 -16.79
CA GLN A 119 -1.72 -26.11 -15.86
C GLN A 119 -3.09 -26.33 -16.50
N ASP A 120 -3.82 -27.31 -15.98
CA ASP A 120 -5.23 -27.49 -16.31
C ASP A 120 -6.06 -26.28 -15.85
N SER A 121 -7.29 -26.18 -16.35
CA SER A 121 -8.14 -25.01 -16.12
C SER A 121 -8.50 -24.81 -14.65
N GLU A 122 -8.69 -25.88 -13.87
CA GLU A 122 -9.09 -25.79 -12.47
C GLU A 122 -7.91 -25.33 -11.61
N THR A 123 -6.77 -26.01 -11.73
CA THR A 123 -5.52 -25.67 -11.04
C THR A 123 -5.08 -24.24 -11.37
N ARG A 124 -5.09 -23.86 -12.65
CA ARG A 124 -4.73 -22.50 -13.08
C ARG A 124 -5.64 -21.46 -12.43
N THR A 125 -6.95 -21.70 -12.42
CA THR A 125 -7.93 -20.77 -11.84
C THR A 125 -7.69 -20.57 -10.34
N TYR A 126 -7.39 -21.65 -9.62
CA TYR A 126 -7.03 -21.56 -8.20
C TYR A 126 -5.76 -20.73 -7.97
N ILE A 127 -4.68 -21.05 -8.69
CA ILE A 127 -3.39 -20.38 -8.51
C ILE A 127 -3.49 -18.89 -8.87
N GLU A 128 -4.13 -18.55 -9.99
CA GLU A 128 -4.36 -17.17 -10.40
C GLU A 128 -5.22 -16.41 -9.39
N GLY A 129 -6.30 -17.04 -8.91
CA GLY A 129 -7.19 -16.46 -7.90
C GLY A 129 -6.44 -16.13 -6.61
N ARG A 130 -5.64 -17.07 -6.11
CA ARG A 130 -4.83 -16.89 -4.90
C ARG A 130 -3.73 -15.85 -5.09
N TYR A 131 -2.99 -15.92 -6.19
CA TYR A 131 -1.93 -14.95 -6.51
C TYR A 131 -2.49 -13.53 -6.62
N ARG A 132 -3.58 -13.34 -7.36
CA ARG A 132 -4.25 -12.04 -7.53
C ARG A 132 -4.76 -11.48 -6.20
N HIS A 133 -5.29 -12.33 -5.32
CA HIS A 133 -5.71 -11.92 -3.99
C HIS A 133 -4.52 -11.41 -3.17
N LEU A 134 -3.45 -12.21 -3.06
CA LEU A 134 -2.27 -11.84 -2.28
C LEU A 134 -1.62 -10.56 -2.82
N LEU A 135 -1.37 -10.51 -4.13
CA LEU A 135 -0.75 -9.36 -4.79
C LEU A 135 -1.63 -8.10 -4.66
N GLY A 136 -2.94 -8.24 -4.86
CA GLY A 136 -3.89 -7.15 -4.69
C GLY A 136 -3.93 -6.59 -3.28
N THR A 137 -3.83 -7.44 -2.26
CA THR A 137 -3.74 -7.04 -0.84
C THR A 137 -2.41 -6.35 -0.55
N THR A 138 -1.30 -6.88 -1.07
CA THR A 138 0.03 -6.23 -0.96
C THR A 138 0.01 -4.82 -1.55
N HIS A 139 -0.61 -4.61 -2.71
CA HIS A 139 -0.69 -3.26 -3.28
C HIS A 139 -1.60 -2.32 -2.49
N ALA A 140 -2.72 -2.81 -1.94
CA ALA A 140 -3.59 -2.02 -1.09
C ALA A 140 -2.87 -1.56 0.19
N LEU A 141 -2.19 -2.49 0.87
CA LEU A 141 -1.40 -2.20 2.08
C LEU A 141 -0.20 -1.30 1.77
N GLY A 142 0.45 -1.48 0.62
CA GLY A 142 1.55 -0.61 0.17
C GLY A 142 1.11 0.83 -0.04
N SER A 143 -0.05 1.05 -0.66
CA SER A 143 -0.63 2.39 -0.80
C SER A 143 -0.98 3.02 0.55
N LEU A 144 -1.60 2.24 1.44
CA LEU A 144 -1.93 2.70 2.79
C LEU A 144 -0.66 3.01 3.61
N PHE A 145 0.41 2.24 3.44
CA PHE A 145 1.70 2.46 4.08
C PHE A 145 2.31 3.79 3.64
N ILE A 146 2.38 4.05 2.34
CA ILE A 146 2.89 5.32 1.80
C ILE A 146 2.02 6.50 2.24
N SER A 147 0.69 6.35 2.22
CA SER A 147 -0.23 7.36 2.74
C SER A 147 0.06 7.68 4.21
N SER A 148 0.15 6.65 5.06
CA SER A 148 0.42 6.80 6.49
C SER A 148 1.79 7.42 6.76
N LEU A 149 2.81 7.06 5.96
CA LEU A 149 4.15 7.63 6.03
C LEU A 149 4.13 9.13 5.69
N ILE A 150 3.50 9.51 4.58
CA ILE A 150 3.39 10.92 4.16
C ILE A 150 2.61 11.72 5.21
N ALA A 151 1.52 11.15 5.74
CA ALA A 151 0.75 11.77 6.82
C ALA A 151 1.62 12.02 8.05
N LEU A 152 2.47 11.06 8.46
CA LEU A 152 3.41 11.24 9.57
C LEU A 152 4.43 12.34 9.29
N VAL A 153 4.98 12.40 8.08
CA VAL A 153 5.91 13.47 7.67
C VAL A 153 5.24 14.84 7.75
N ILE A 154 4.01 14.97 7.26
CA ILE A 154 3.26 16.24 7.33
C ILE A 154 2.95 16.61 8.78
N THR A 155 2.47 15.65 9.60
CA THR A 155 2.23 15.88 11.04
C THR A 155 3.51 16.36 11.72
N ALA A 156 4.65 15.70 11.48
CA ALA A 156 5.94 16.08 12.03
C ALA A 156 6.36 17.49 11.60
N PHE A 157 6.14 17.85 10.33
CA PHE A 157 6.42 19.20 9.83
C PHE A 157 5.54 20.27 10.50
N ILE A 158 4.24 20.01 10.68
CA ILE A 158 3.33 20.92 11.39
C ILE A 158 3.76 21.11 12.84
N VAL A 159 4.10 20.02 13.53
CA VAL A 159 4.55 20.06 14.93
C VAL A 159 5.87 20.80 15.06
N PHE A 160 6.82 20.53 14.16
CA PHE A 160 8.13 21.19 14.18
C PHE A 160 8.00 22.72 14.02
N THR A 161 7.07 23.18 13.18
CA THR A 161 6.86 24.62 12.93
C THR A 161 6.04 25.32 14.01
N HIS A 162 5.28 24.60 14.83
CA HIS A 162 4.36 25.15 15.82
C HIS A 162 4.45 24.42 17.17
N LEU A 163 5.67 24.10 17.61
CA LEU A 163 5.93 23.17 18.71
C LEU A 163 5.16 23.52 19.99
N SER A 164 5.14 24.80 20.38
CA SER A 164 4.45 25.29 21.59
C SER A 164 2.95 25.00 21.60
N SER A 165 2.31 24.90 20.43
CA SER A 165 0.86 24.64 20.32
C SER A 165 0.50 23.18 20.59
N PHE A 166 1.47 22.25 20.55
CA PHE A 166 1.22 20.81 20.63
C PHE A 166 1.73 20.14 21.90
N MET A 167 2.76 20.69 22.57
CA MET A 167 3.39 20.04 23.73
C MET A 167 2.40 19.72 24.85
N ASP A 168 1.52 20.67 25.18
CA ASP A 168 0.53 20.52 26.26
C ASP A 168 -0.83 19.98 25.78
N ASN A 169 -0.96 19.67 24.48
CA ASN A 169 -2.22 19.21 23.91
C ASN A 169 -2.35 17.68 24.04
N TYR A 170 -3.12 17.22 25.01
CA TYR A 170 -3.36 15.78 25.24
C TYR A 170 -3.96 15.06 24.02
N TYR A 171 -4.88 15.70 23.28
CA TYR A 171 -5.49 15.11 22.08
C TYR A 171 -4.47 14.88 20.96
N PHE A 172 -3.47 15.75 20.85
CA PHE A 172 -2.37 15.56 19.91
C PHE A 172 -1.61 14.26 20.20
N TRP A 173 -1.21 14.03 21.45
CA TRP A 173 -0.45 12.85 21.82
C TRP A 173 -1.23 11.54 21.64
N ILE A 174 -2.53 11.52 21.97
CA ILE A 174 -3.39 10.37 21.66
C ILE A 174 -3.47 10.14 20.15
N GLY A 175 -3.75 11.20 19.39
CA GLY A 175 -3.88 11.09 17.93
C GLY A 175 -2.58 10.59 17.28
N LEU A 176 -1.44 11.10 17.74
CA LEU A 176 -0.12 10.62 17.30
C LEU A 176 0.09 9.15 17.64
N ALA A 177 -0.28 8.71 18.85
CA ALA A 177 -0.19 7.30 19.24
C ALA A 177 -1.03 6.41 18.31
N ILE A 178 -2.27 6.80 18.02
CA ILE A 178 -3.15 6.07 17.09
C ILE A 178 -2.55 6.07 15.68
N GLN A 179 -2.05 7.21 15.20
CA GLN A 179 -1.42 7.33 13.88
C GLN A 179 -0.22 6.39 13.75
N LEU A 180 0.63 6.32 14.77
CA LEU A 180 1.77 5.41 14.84
C LEU A 180 1.33 3.93 14.86
N VAL A 181 0.29 3.59 15.62
CA VAL A 181 -0.26 2.22 15.63
C VAL A 181 -0.76 1.83 14.23
N VAL A 182 -1.50 2.69 13.55
CA VAL A 182 -1.99 2.45 12.18
C VAL A 182 -0.82 2.28 11.21
N PHE A 183 0.20 3.13 11.30
CA PHE A 183 1.40 3.05 10.48
C PHE A 183 2.14 1.72 10.69
N LEU A 184 2.42 1.34 11.95
CA LEU A 184 3.12 0.11 12.29
C LEU A 184 2.32 -1.13 11.89
N ALA A 185 1.01 -1.16 12.15
CA ALA A 185 0.13 -2.25 11.74
C ALA A 185 0.13 -2.42 10.22
N THR A 186 0.06 -1.32 9.46
CA THR A 186 0.11 -1.36 8.00
C THR A 186 1.46 -1.86 7.51
N MET A 187 2.57 -1.41 8.10
CA MET A 187 3.93 -1.85 7.76
C MET A 187 4.11 -3.36 7.98
N VAL A 188 3.70 -3.89 9.14
CA VAL A 188 3.80 -5.32 9.47
C VAL A 188 2.97 -6.15 8.51
N ASN A 189 1.71 -5.77 8.26
CA ASN A 189 0.84 -6.47 7.33
C ASN A 189 1.37 -6.42 5.89
N TYR A 190 1.88 -5.27 5.45
CA TYR A 190 2.48 -5.11 4.13
C TYR A 190 3.64 -6.09 3.93
N LYS A 191 4.54 -6.18 4.92
CA LYS A 191 5.66 -7.12 4.90
C LYS A 191 5.16 -8.57 4.84
N TYR A 192 4.24 -8.94 5.73
CA TYR A 192 3.67 -10.29 5.76
C TYR A 192 3.08 -10.72 4.41
N TYR A 193 2.23 -9.89 3.80
CA TYR A 193 1.61 -10.22 2.52
C TYR A 193 2.62 -10.22 1.37
N SER A 194 3.61 -9.33 1.38
CA SER A 194 4.70 -9.32 0.39
C SER A 194 5.51 -10.63 0.43
N ASP A 195 5.87 -11.08 1.64
CA ASP A 195 6.59 -12.34 1.84
C ASP A 195 5.70 -13.54 1.44
N ASN A 196 4.41 -13.49 1.74
CA ASN A 196 3.45 -14.54 1.38
C ASN A 196 3.29 -14.69 -0.14
N VAL A 197 3.22 -13.58 -0.89
CA VAL A 197 3.24 -13.60 -2.37
C VAL A 197 4.48 -14.32 -2.88
N ARG A 198 5.65 -13.96 -2.36
CA ARG A 198 6.93 -14.54 -2.78
C ARG A 198 6.99 -16.04 -2.47
N VAL A 199 6.65 -16.44 -1.24
CA VAL A 199 6.66 -17.86 -0.84
C VAL A 199 5.65 -18.66 -1.65
N PHE A 200 4.47 -18.11 -1.92
CA PHE A 200 3.46 -18.76 -2.76
C PHE A 200 4.00 -18.99 -4.18
N GLN A 201 4.56 -17.96 -4.81
CA GLN A 201 5.16 -18.05 -6.14
C GLN A 201 6.28 -19.10 -6.17
N LEU A 202 7.18 -19.10 -5.17
CA LEU A 202 8.26 -20.07 -5.04
C LEU A 202 7.75 -21.52 -4.94
N LYS A 203 6.72 -21.77 -4.12
CA LYS A 203 6.17 -23.12 -3.96
C LYS A 203 5.58 -23.65 -5.26
N MET A 204 4.76 -22.84 -5.92
CA MET A 204 4.15 -23.20 -7.20
C MET A 204 5.21 -23.42 -8.30
N LEU A 205 6.26 -22.59 -8.33
CA LEU A 205 7.38 -22.79 -9.25
C LEU A 205 8.14 -24.09 -8.97
N LYS A 206 8.36 -24.47 -7.70
CA LYS A 206 9.02 -25.75 -7.35
C LYS A 206 8.18 -26.96 -7.72
N GLU A 207 6.87 -26.83 -7.65
CA GLU A 207 5.92 -27.92 -7.90
C GLU A 207 5.74 -28.21 -9.39
N TYR A 208 5.74 -27.17 -10.23
CA TYR A 208 5.36 -27.28 -11.64
C TYR A 208 6.49 -27.04 -12.66
N ILE A 209 7.72 -26.77 -12.21
CA ILE A 209 8.93 -26.72 -13.07
C ILE A 209 9.64 -28.06 -13.02
#